data_AF-A0A519QR36-F1
#
_entry.id   AF-A0A519QR36-F1
#
_cell.length_a   1.000
_cell.length_b   1.000
_cell.length_c   1.000
_cell.angle_alpha   90.00
_cell.angle_beta   90.00
_cell.angle_gamma   90.00
#
_symmetry.space_group_name_H-M   'P 1'
#
loop_
_entity.id
_entity.type
_entity.pdbx_description
1 polymer ?
#
loop_
_entity_poly.entity_id
_entity_poly.type
_entity_poly.pdbx_seq_one_letter_code
_entity_poly.pdbx_strand_id
1 'polypeptide(L)'
;MPKNLDEAVLYFQQHWTKKELKNFQNKPESDAVTELHFGTGMWIRNNWVRGDRDTALRNYFKGLGIYAPDDISSIILTSLHRTLNKKDIELDKQVERYKAYWQPIIDCNKKQKTQAVSNYNRFKEGDNITIYMPVDTADGSPNAVLYDCPTPEWSFDKSKDLILKGTITKKYFINDTANVFFTVQVNYLNRKDTEILMTTVNVDDKKDFSLTGLTIE
;
A
#
# COMPACT_ATOMS: atom_id res chain seq x y z
N MET A 1 25.42 2.23 -11.77
CA MET A 1 23.94 2.27 -11.89
C MET A 1 23.56 3.67 -12.31
N PRO A 2 22.44 3.88 -13.03
CA PRO A 2 21.99 5.22 -13.36
C PRO A 2 21.84 6.07 -12.10
N LYS A 3 22.21 7.36 -12.15
CA LYS A 3 22.11 8.29 -11.02
C LYS A 3 20.89 9.20 -11.08
N ASN A 4 20.31 9.35 -12.27
CA ASN A 4 19.17 10.21 -12.56
C ASN A 4 18.35 9.64 -13.73
N LEU A 5 17.27 10.33 -14.12
CA LEU A 5 16.38 9.91 -15.20
C LEU A 5 17.10 9.80 -16.56
N ASP A 6 17.93 10.78 -16.92
CA ASP A 6 18.60 10.82 -18.22
C ASP A 6 19.56 9.64 -18.38
N GLU A 7 20.34 9.31 -17.34
CA GLU A 7 21.19 8.13 -17.34
C GLU A 7 20.38 6.82 -17.41
N ALA A 8 19.19 6.79 -16.81
CA ALA A 8 18.32 5.61 -16.84
C ALA A 8 17.72 5.39 -18.24
N VAL A 9 17.29 6.46 -18.91
CA VAL A 9 16.84 6.43 -20.31
C VAL A 9 17.98 6.03 -21.23
N LEU A 10 19.15 6.65 -21.08
CA LEU A 10 20.33 6.37 -21.89
C LEU A 10 20.77 4.91 -21.75
N TYR A 11 20.71 4.34 -20.54
CA TYR A 11 20.99 2.93 -20.32
C TYR A 11 20.16 2.04 -21.25
N PHE A 12 18.84 2.24 -21.32
CA PHE A 12 17.97 1.41 -22.16
C PHE A 12 18.21 1.65 -23.65
N GLN A 13 18.45 2.90 -24.07
CA GLN A 13 18.80 3.20 -25.46
C GLN A 13 20.08 2.48 -25.93
N GLN A 14 21.04 2.26 -25.02
CA GLN A 14 22.30 1.59 -25.33
C GLN A 14 22.23 0.06 -25.24
N HIS A 15 21.41 -0.48 -24.32
CA HIS A 15 21.42 -1.91 -24.00
C HIS A 15 20.28 -2.69 -24.66
N TRP A 16 19.20 -2.04 -25.07
CA TRP A 16 18.17 -2.69 -25.88
C TRP A 16 18.57 -2.75 -27.34
N THR A 17 18.19 -3.84 -28.00
CA THR A 17 18.33 -3.99 -29.44
C THR A 17 17.46 -2.96 -30.17
N LYS A 18 17.85 -2.61 -31.40
CA LYS A 18 17.03 -1.76 -32.28
C LYS A 18 15.60 -2.29 -32.45
N LYS A 19 15.42 -3.62 -32.45
CA LYS A 19 14.11 -4.27 -32.56
C LYS A 19 13.27 -4.04 -31.30
N GLU A 20 13.84 -4.21 -30.11
CA GLU A 20 13.15 -3.95 -28.83
C GLU A 20 12.73 -2.48 -28.71
N LEU A 21 13.67 -1.55 -28.99
CA LEU A 21 13.37 -0.12 -28.97
C LEU A 21 12.25 0.24 -29.96
N LYS A 22 12.29 -0.29 -31.18
CA LYS A 22 11.24 -0.04 -32.19
C LYS A 22 9.89 -0.64 -31.79
N ASN A 23 9.88 -1.86 -31.24
CA ASN A 23 8.66 -2.50 -30.75
C ASN A 23 8.03 -1.70 -29.62
N PHE A 24 8.84 -1.20 -28.69
CA PHE A 24 8.40 -0.37 -27.58
C PHE A 24 7.89 1.00 -28.07
N GLN A 25 8.63 1.65 -28.96
CA GLN A 25 8.29 2.94 -29.56
C GLN A 25 6.94 2.92 -30.28
N ASN A 26 6.64 1.84 -31.03
CA ASN A 26 5.47 1.75 -31.90
C ASN A 26 4.15 1.47 -31.16
N LYS A 27 4.19 1.15 -29.88
CA LYS A 27 2.99 0.92 -29.06
C LYS A 27 2.42 2.24 -28.55
N PRO A 28 1.09 2.34 -28.29
CA PRO A 28 0.55 3.41 -27.47
C PRO A 28 1.30 3.51 -26.13
N GLU A 29 1.56 4.72 -25.63
CA GLU A 29 2.39 4.95 -24.44
C GLU A 29 1.90 4.15 -23.22
N SER A 30 0.58 4.14 -22.98
CA SER A 30 -0.03 3.39 -21.88
C SER A 30 0.26 1.90 -21.96
N ASP A 31 0.13 1.33 -23.15
CA ASP A 31 0.25 -0.10 -23.39
C ASP A 31 1.73 -0.51 -23.30
N ALA A 32 2.61 0.31 -23.90
CA ALA A 32 4.05 0.12 -23.84
C ALA A 32 4.55 0.01 -22.38
N VAL A 33 4.14 0.94 -21.53
CA VAL A 33 4.56 0.98 -20.12
C VAL A 33 3.89 -0.13 -19.31
N THR A 34 2.59 -0.37 -19.51
CA THR A 34 1.82 -1.38 -18.75
C THR A 34 2.29 -2.79 -19.04
N GLU A 35 2.52 -3.14 -20.32
CA GLU A 35 3.00 -4.47 -20.69
C GLU A 35 4.37 -4.80 -20.08
N LEU A 36 5.23 -3.79 -19.91
CA LEU A 36 6.53 -3.96 -19.30
C LEU A 36 6.52 -3.88 -17.77
N HIS A 37 5.37 -3.61 -17.14
CA HIS A 37 5.28 -3.37 -15.69
C HIS A 37 5.84 -4.54 -14.86
N PHE A 38 5.49 -5.78 -15.21
CA PHE A 38 5.96 -6.99 -14.52
C PHE A 38 7.27 -7.56 -15.10
N GLY A 39 7.69 -7.10 -16.28
CA GLY A 39 8.97 -7.46 -16.90
C GLY A 39 10.06 -6.46 -16.55
N THR A 40 10.35 -5.55 -17.49
CA THR A 40 11.39 -4.51 -17.32
C THR A 40 11.13 -3.62 -16.12
N GLY A 41 9.89 -3.22 -15.86
CA GLY A 41 9.55 -2.40 -14.69
C GLY A 41 9.95 -3.09 -13.39
N MET A 42 9.60 -4.36 -13.24
CA MET A 42 10.01 -5.17 -12.09
C MET A 42 11.53 -5.31 -12.01
N TRP A 43 12.20 -5.51 -13.14
CA TRP A 43 13.66 -5.56 -13.19
C TRP A 43 14.30 -4.24 -12.72
N ILE A 44 13.79 -3.07 -13.15
CA ILE A 44 14.25 -1.75 -12.68
C ILE A 44 14.09 -1.66 -11.16
N ARG A 45 12.91 -1.97 -10.63
CA ARG A 45 12.64 -1.91 -9.18
C ARG A 45 13.61 -2.79 -8.40
N ASN A 46 13.76 -4.03 -8.88
CA ASN A 46 14.54 -5.06 -8.21
C ASN A 46 16.02 -4.93 -8.40
N ASN A 47 16.54 -4.15 -9.35
CA ASN A 47 17.98 -3.99 -9.58
C ASN A 47 18.48 -2.58 -9.28
N TRP A 48 17.63 -1.56 -9.40
CA TRP A 48 18.02 -0.15 -9.26
C TRP A 48 17.45 0.58 -8.06
N VAL A 49 16.26 0.19 -7.58
CA VAL A 49 15.54 0.99 -6.58
C VAL A 49 15.54 0.35 -5.18
N ARG A 50 15.31 -0.96 -5.11
CA ARG A 50 15.17 -1.72 -3.85
C ARG A 50 16.52 -2.10 -3.24
N GLY A 51 16.52 -2.28 -1.92
CA GLY A 51 17.67 -2.75 -1.13
C GLY A 51 18.72 -1.68 -0.84
N ASP A 52 19.88 -2.15 -0.38
CA ASP A 52 21.06 -1.34 0.02
C ASP A 52 22.00 -1.03 -1.16
N ARG A 53 21.45 -1.00 -2.37
CA ARG A 53 22.20 -0.68 -3.59
C ARG A 53 22.54 0.81 -3.67
N ASP A 54 23.26 1.18 -4.72
CA ASP A 54 23.51 2.60 -5.05
C ASP A 54 22.21 3.39 -4.96
N THR A 55 22.21 4.38 -4.06
CA THR A 55 21.01 5.13 -3.69
C THR A 55 20.80 6.36 -4.57
N ALA A 56 21.71 6.67 -5.50
CA ALA A 56 21.68 7.89 -6.30
C ALA A 56 20.35 8.08 -7.05
N LEU A 57 19.93 7.09 -7.84
CA LEU A 57 18.65 7.16 -8.58
C LEU A 57 17.45 7.33 -7.64
N ARG A 58 17.44 6.57 -6.55
CA ARG A 58 16.37 6.65 -5.56
C ARG A 58 16.33 8.02 -4.91
N ASN A 59 17.48 8.61 -4.60
CA ASN A 59 17.57 9.93 -3.98
C ASN A 59 17.18 11.03 -4.97
N TYR A 60 17.52 10.88 -6.26
CA TYR A 60 17.03 11.76 -7.32
C TYR A 60 15.50 11.82 -7.34
N PHE A 61 14.82 10.67 -7.40
CA PHE A 61 13.35 10.63 -7.41
C PHE A 61 12.73 11.09 -6.08
N LYS A 62 13.36 10.78 -4.95
CA LYS A 62 12.94 11.32 -3.64
C LYS A 62 13.00 12.84 -3.60
N GLY A 63 14.00 13.45 -4.22
CA GLY A 63 14.10 14.91 -4.36
C GLY A 63 12.95 15.52 -5.16
N LEU A 64 12.32 14.73 -6.04
CA LEU A 64 11.12 15.11 -6.79
C LEU A 64 9.82 14.80 -6.04
N GLY A 65 9.89 14.15 -4.87
CA GLY A 65 8.73 13.69 -4.10
C GLY A 65 8.14 12.35 -4.58
N ILE A 66 8.91 11.55 -5.32
CA ILE A 66 8.51 10.21 -5.77
C ILE A 66 9.24 9.16 -4.95
N TYR A 67 8.47 8.33 -4.24
CA TYR A 67 9.00 7.35 -3.28
C TYR A 67 8.74 5.90 -3.69
N ALA A 68 7.63 5.63 -4.37
CA ALA A 68 7.23 4.27 -4.73
C ALA A 68 8.11 3.73 -5.88
N PRO A 69 8.71 2.54 -5.75
CA PRO A 69 9.51 1.94 -6.82
C PRO A 69 8.73 1.73 -8.13
N ASP A 70 7.44 1.42 -8.03
CA ASP A 70 6.54 1.24 -9.18
C ASP A 70 6.43 2.53 -9.99
N ASP A 71 6.18 3.67 -9.33
CA ASP A 71 6.16 4.99 -9.97
C ASP A 71 7.50 5.35 -10.60
N ILE A 72 8.61 5.10 -9.90
CA ILE A 72 9.97 5.33 -10.43
C ILE A 72 10.17 4.56 -11.73
N SER A 73 9.84 3.27 -11.74
CA SER A 73 10.00 2.42 -12.93
C SER A 73 9.09 2.87 -14.07
N SER A 74 7.86 3.28 -13.77
CA SER A 74 6.93 3.80 -14.78
C SER A 74 7.40 5.12 -15.37
N ILE A 75 7.89 6.07 -14.55
CA ILE A 75 8.43 7.35 -15.04
C ILE A 75 9.62 7.12 -15.99
N ILE A 76 10.52 6.19 -15.66
CA ILE A 76 11.66 5.84 -16.52
C ILE A 76 11.17 5.29 -17.86
N LEU A 77 10.23 4.34 -17.86
CA LEU A 77 9.71 3.72 -19.08
C LEU A 77 8.91 4.71 -19.94
N THR A 78 8.06 5.55 -19.33
CA THR A 78 7.34 6.63 -20.00
C THR A 78 8.32 7.61 -20.65
N SER A 79 9.37 8.00 -19.93
CA SER A 79 10.36 8.95 -20.44
C SER A 79 11.19 8.36 -21.58
N LEU A 80 11.53 7.07 -21.52
CA LEU A 80 12.15 6.35 -22.63
C LEU A 80 11.23 6.35 -23.87
N HIS A 81 9.95 6.04 -23.70
CA HIS A 81 8.98 6.01 -24.81
C HIS A 81 8.85 7.38 -25.49
N ARG A 82 8.72 8.45 -24.69
CA ARG A 82 8.64 9.83 -25.16
C ARG A 82 9.92 10.25 -25.88
N THR A 83 11.08 9.91 -25.34
CA THR A 83 12.38 10.17 -25.97
C THR A 83 12.50 9.51 -27.34
N LEU A 84 12.13 8.22 -27.45
CA LEU A 84 12.16 7.50 -28.73
C LEU A 84 11.21 8.11 -29.76
N ASN A 85 10.08 8.66 -29.30
CA ASN A 85 9.08 9.31 -30.13
C ASN A 85 9.29 10.83 -30.32
N LYS A 86 10.44 11.38 -29.89
CA LYS A 86 10.74 12.82 -29.96
C LYS A 86 9.66 13.71 -29.33
N LYS A 87 9.04 13.22 -28.26
CA LYS A 87 8.08 13.97 -27.44
C LYS A 87 8.79 14.52 -26.22
N ASP A 88 8.32 15.66 -25.73
CA ASP A 88 8.72 16.15 -24.40
C ASP A 88 8.40 15.07 -23.35
N ILE A 89 9.35 14.83 -22.45
CA ILE A 89 9.15 13.89 -21.35
C ILE A 89 8.11 14.42 -20.36
N GLU A 90 7.97 15.74 -20.22
CA GLU A 90 7.07 16.40 -19.26
C GLU A 90 7.21 15.83 -17.83
N LEU A 91 8.45 15.70 -17.34
CA LEU A 91 8.74 15.07 -16.05
C LEU A 91 7.91 15.65 -14.91
N ASP A 92 7.78 16.98 -14.84
CA ASP A 92 7.00 17.65 -13.81
C ASP A 92 5.53 17.20 -13.83
N LYS A 93 4.93 17.05 -15.01
CA LYS A 93 3.54 16.56 -15.13
C LYS A 93 3.41 15.11 -14.70
N GLN A 94 4.39 14.27 -15.02
CA GLN A 94 4.41 12.88 -14.54
C GLN A 94 4.49 12.84 -13.01
N VAL A 95 5.38 13.63 -12.41
CA VAL A 95 5.57 13.73 -10.96
C VAL A 95 4.30 14.21 -10.26
N GLU A 96 3.69 15.29 -10.73
CA GLU A 96 2.48 15.85 -10.12
C GLU A 96 1.29 14.88 -10.19
N ARG A 97 1.17 14.08 -11.26
CA ARG A 97 0.16 13.01 -11.34
C ARG A 97 0.30 11.98 -10.22
N TYR A 98 1.52 11.53 -9.94
CA TYR A 98 1.77 10.56 -8.87
C TYR A 98 1.56 11.16 -7.48
N LYS A 99 1.98 12.41 -7.26
CA LYS A 99 1.69 13.11 -6.00
C LYS A 99 0.18 13.23 -5.77
N ALA A 100 -0.58 13.65 -6.78
CA ALA A 100 -2.03 13.78 -6.69
C ALA A 100 -2.71 12.43 -6.39
N TYR A 101 -2.19 11.33 -6.96
CA TYR A 101 -2.69 9.98 -6.68
C TYR A 101 -2.43 9.55 -5.22
N TRP A 102 -1.21 9.76 -4.70
CA TRP A 102 -0.82 9.30 -3.36
C TRP A 102 -1.30 10.19 -2.22
N GLN A 103 -1.46 11.50 -2.44
CA GLN A 103 -1.83 12.46 -1.41
C GLN A 103 -3.06 12.05 -0.57
N PRO A 104 -4.23 11.68 -1.16
CA PRO A 104 -5.38 11.28 -0.36
C PRO A 104 -5.14 10.01 0.47
N ILE A 105 -4.33 9.08 -0.04
CA ILE A 105 -3.96 7.84 0.66
C ILE A 105 -3.07 8.17 1.86
N ILE A 106 -2.07 9.03 1.68
CA ILE A 106 -1.16 9.48 2.73
C ILE A 106 -1.94 10.20 3.84
N ASP A 107 -2.83 11.12 3.48
CA ASP A 107 -3.62 11.88 4.44
C ASP A 107 -4.59 10.99 5.23
N CYS A 108 -5.23 10.04 4.54
CA CYS A 108 -6.08 9.03 5.18
C CYS A 108 -5.29 8.15 6.16
N ASN A 109 -4.15 7.61 5.73
CA ASN A 109 -3.28 6.78 6.59
C ASN A 109 -2.81 7.54 7.83
N LYS A 110 -2.48 8.84 7.69
CA LYS A 110 -2.09 9.69 8.82
C LYS A 110 -3.24 9.84 9.83
N LYS A 111 -4.48 9.99 9.37
CA LYS A 111 -5.67 10.05 10.23
C LYS A 111 -5.90 8.72 10.95
N GLN A 112 -5.87 7.59 10.24
CA GLN A 112 -6.02 6.27 10.84
C GLN A 112 -4.96 5.99 11.90
N LYS A 113 -3.69 6.35 11.63
CA LYS A 113 -2.58 6.20 12.59
C LYS A 113 -2.77 7.05 13.84
N THR A 114 -3.26 8.29 13.67
CA THR A 114 -3.58 9.17 14.81
C THR A 114 -4.70 8.59 15.67
N GLN A 115 -5.75 8.07 15.04
CA GLN A 115 -6.86 7.41 15.74
C GLN A 115 -6.39 6.13 16.46
N ALA A 116 -5.53 5.34 15.83
CA ALA A 116 -4.93 4.14 16.44
C ALA A 116 -4.19 4.45 17.74
N VAL A 117 -3.36 5.51 17.75
CA VAL A 117 -2.64 5.95 18.95
C VAL A 117 -3.60 6.51 20.01
N SER A 118 -4.62 7.26 19.61
CA SER A 118 -5.66 7.75 20.54
C SER A 118 -6.36 6.58 21.24
N ASN A 119 -6.79 5.59 20.47
CA ASN A 119 -7.37 4.35 20.95
C ASN A 119 -6.42 3.57 21.88
N TYR A 120 -5.15 3.45 21.49
CA TYR A 120 -4.12 2.80 22.31
C TYR A 120 -3.97 3.47 23.68
N ASN A 121 -4.02 4.80 23.75
CA ASN A 121 -3.88 5.55 25.00
C ASN A 121 -5.17 5.55 25.84
N ARG A 122 -6.34 5.46 25.19
CA ARG A 122 -7.65 5.43 25.83
C ARG A 122 -7.85 4.19 26.71
N PHE A 123 -7.48 3.01 26.21
CA PHE A 123 -7.72 1.74 26.91
C PHE A 123 -6.49 1.22 27.66
N LYS A 124 -6.72 0.30 28.60
CA LYS A 124 -5.73 -0.39 29.42
C LYS A 124 -5.87 -1.90 29.29
N GLU A 125 -4.82 -2.63 29.67
CA GLU A 125 -4.92 -4.08 29.82
C GLU A 125 -5.95 -4.40 30.91
N GLY A 126 -6.82 -5.38 30.63
CA GLY A 126 -7.98 -5.73 31.43
C GLY A 126 -9.28 -5.03 31.02
N ASP A 127 -9.23 -3.99 30.18
CA ASP A 127 -10.45 -3.34 29.69
C ASP A 127 -11.21 -4.27 28.72
N ASN A 128 -12.54 -4.22 28.83
CA ASN A 128 -13.43 -4.84 27.86
C ASN A 128 -13.69 -3.86 26.71
N ILE A 129 -13.54 -4.34 25.48
CA ILE A 129 -13.77 -3.56 24.27
C ILE A 129 -14.74 -4.27 23.33
N THR A 130 -15.37 -3.50 22.46
CA THR A 130 -16.10 -3.98 21.29
C THR A 130 -15.37 -3.54 20.03
N ILE A 131 -15.12 -4.49 19.13
CA ILE A 131 -14.54 -4.28 17.81
C ILE A 131 -15.63 -4.48 16.76
N TYR A 132 -15.72 -3.54 15.84
CA TYR A 132 -16.64 -3.54 14.71
C TYR A 132 -15.86 -3.66 13.41
N MET A 133 -16.25 -4.59 12.55
CA MET A 133 -15.56 -4.81 11.27
C MET A 133 -16.56 -5.05 10.12
N PRO A 134 -16.34 -4.42 8.94
CA PRO A 134 -17.07 -4.80 7.73
C PRO A 134 -16.79 -6.24 7.37
N VAL A 135 -17.79 -6.94 6.83
CA VAL A 135 -17.64 -8.30 6.32
C VAL A 135 -17.71 -8.28 4.79
N ASP A 136 -16.62 -8.72 4.14
CA ASP A 136 -16.60 -9.01 2.71
C ASP A 136 -17.05 -10.45 2.47
N THR A 137 -17.84 -10.65 1.42
CA THR A 137 -18.37 -11.95 0.99
C THR A 137 -18.16 -12.19 -0.50
N ALA A 138 -17.36 -11.36 -1.18
CA ALA A 138 -17.22 -11.38 -2.64
C ALA A 138 -16.65 -12.70 -3.19
N ASP A 139 -15.84 -13.42 -2.41
CA ASP A 139 -15.22 -14.69 -2.77
C ASP A 139 -16.02 -15.92 -2.28
N GLY A 140 -17.20 -15.70 -1.71
CA GLY A 140 -18.06 -16.75 -1.14
C GLY A 140 -17.64 -17.23 0.25
N SER A 141 -16.58 -16.67 0.85
CA SER A 141 -16.12 -16.98 2.21
C SER A 141 -16.16 -15.71 3.07
N PRO A 142 -17.16 -15.55 3.97
CA PRO A 142 -17.29 -14.33 4.75
C PRO A 142 -16.04 -14.02 5.57
N ASN A 143 -15.49 -12.81 5.39
CA ASN A 143 -14.28 -12.37 6.05
C ASN A 143 -14.42 -10.94 6.58
N ALA A 144 -14.15 -10.76 7.86
CA ALA A 144 -14.08 -9.45 8.47
C ALA A 144 -12.76 -8.76 8.09
N VAL A 145 -12.87 -7.60 7.43
CA VAL A 145 -11.76 -6.87 6.82
C VAL A 145 -11.61 -5.47 7.41
N LEU A 146 -10.56 -4.77 6.98
CA LEU A 146 -10.42 -3.33 7.13
C LEU A 146 -10.46 -2.73 5.73
N TYR A 147 -11.19 -1.63 5.56
CA TYR A 147 -11.19 -0.92 4.29
C TYR A 147 -9.94 -0.07 4.12
N ASP A 148 -9.36 -0.12 2.92
CA ASP A 148 -8.12 0.55 2.60
C ASP A 148 -8.33 2.05 2.31
N CYS A 149 -7.32 2.84 2.66
CA CYS A 149 -7.24 4.21 2.21
C CYS A 149 -7.12 4.28 0.67
N PRO A 150 -7.77 5.26 0.02
CA PRO A 150 -8.30 6.50 0.59
C PRO A 150 -9.79 6.47 0.95
N THR A 151 -10.46 5.32 0.82
CA THR A 151 -11.91 5.18 1.08
C THR A 151 -12.18 4.23 2.25
N PRO A 152 -11.72 4.57 3.47
CA PRO A 152 -11.91 3.72 4.65
C PRO A 152 -13.32 3.83 5.23
N GLU A 153 -14.16 4.73 4.71
CA GLU A 153 -15.47 5.00 5.27
C GLU A 153 -16.38 3.78 5.16
N TRP A 154 -16.99 3.43 6.29
CA TRP A 154 -17.92 2.34 6.41
C TRP A 154 -18.93 2.67 7.50
N SER A 155 -20.15 2.14 7.34
CA SER A 155 -21.22 2.27 8.32
C SER A 155 -21.66 0.88 8.72
N PHE A 156 -21.67 0.63 10.03
CA PHE A 156 -22.01 -0.66 10.58
C PHE A 156 -23.44 -1.10 10.23
N ASP A 157 -23.56 -2.29 9.64
CA ASP A 157 -24.80 -3.00 9.38
C ASP A 157 -24.84 -4.28 10.21
N LYS A 158 -25.65 -4.27 11.29
CA LYS A 158 -25.83 -5.43 12.19
C LYS A 158 -26.17 -6.74 11.47
N SER A 159 -26.81 -6.66 10.30
CA SER A 159 -27.26 -7.81 9.52
C SER A 159 -26.16 -8.43 8.67
N LYS A 160 -25.03 -7.73 8.48
CA LYS A 160 -23.90 -8.18 7.65
C LYS A 160 -22.58 -8.25 8.42
N ASP A 161 -22.36 -7.30 9.30
CA ASP A 161 -21.03 -7.02 9.83
C ASP A 161 -20.72 -7.78 11.12
N LEU A 162 -19.43 -7.81 11.45
CA LEU A 162 -18.91 -8.50 12.63
C LEU A 162 -18.92 -7.57 13.84
N ILE A 163 -19.38 -8.12 14.97
CA ILE A 163 -19.15 -7.61 16.31
C ILE A 163 -18.31 -8.64 17.06
N LEU A 164 -17.14 -8.22 17.53
CA LEU A 164 -16.31 -8.98 18.46
C LEU A 164 -16.27 -8.24 19.78
N LYS A 165 -16.56 -8.91 20.90
CA LYS A 165 -16.29 -8.36 22.24
C LYS A 165 -15.19 -9.16 22.89
N GLY A 166 -14.29 -8.47 23.57
CA GLY A 166 -13.13 -9.11 24.16
C GLY A 166 -12.48 -8.28 25.25
N THR A 167 -11.57 -8.91 25.97
CA THR A 167 -10.74 -8.27 26.99
C THR A 167 -9.34 -8.01 26.42
N ILE A 168 -8.81 -6.81 26.59
CA ILE A 168 -7.43 -6.51 26.22
C ILE A 168 -6.50 -7.25 27.18
N THR A 169 -5.69 -8.18 26.68
CA THR A 169 -4.72 -8.94 27.48
C THR A 169 -3.29 -8.43 27.36
N LYS A 170 -2.99 -7.68 26.29
CA LYS A 170 -1.69 -7.09 26.06
C LYS A 170 -1.78 -5.86 25.17
N LYS A 171 -0.96 -4.86 25.44
CA LYS A 171 -0.74 -3.68 24.59
C LYS A 171 0.72 -3.64 24.12
N TYR A 172 0.96 -3.42 22.84
CA TYR A 172 2.32 -3.32 22.31
C TYR A 172 2.40 -2.51 21.01
N PHE A 173 3.61 -2.21 20.57
CA PHE A 173 3.89 -1.60 19.26
C PHE A 173 5.02 -2.34 18.55
N ILE A 174 5.08 -2.26 17.22
CA ILE A 174 6.12 -2.91 16.41
C ILE A 174 6.88 -1.84 15.64
N ASN A 175 8.19 -1.72 15.88
CA ASN A 175 9.18 -0.83 15.23
C ASN A 175 8.92 0.68 15.34
N ASP A 176 7.67 1.11 15.45
CA ASP A 176 7.23 2.51 15.50
C ASP A 176 6.19 2.63 16.62
N THR A 177 6.34 3.61 17.50
CA THR A 177 5.43 3.88 18.63
C THR A 177 3.99 4.19 18.21
N ALA A 178 3.77 4.49 16.93
CA ALA A 178 2.45 4.72 16.35
C ALA A 178 1.95 3.53 15.51
N ASN A 179 2.70 2.42 15.44
CA ASN A 179 2.26 1.13 14.91
C ASN A 179 1.85 0.22 16.07
N VAL A 180 0.64 0.46 16.57
CA VAL A 180 0.15 -0.01 17.87
C VAL A 180 -0.90 -1.13 17.75
N PHE A 181 -0.87 -2.05 18.70
CA PHE A 181 -1.63 -3.29 18.68
C PHE A 181 -2.22 -3.62 20.05
N PHE A 182 -3.35 -4.34 20.03
CA PHE A 182 -3.89 -5.07 21.18
C PHE A 182 -3.91 -6.57 20.91
N THR A 183 -3.51 -7.36 21.91
CA THR A 183 -3.91 -8.77 21.98
C THR A 183 -5.23 -8.85 22.73
N VAL A 184 -6.27 -9.33 22.06
CA VAL A 184 -7.64 -9.39 22.60
C VAL A 184 -8.02 -10.83 22.85
N GLN A 185 -8.45 -11.12 24.08
CA GLN A 185 -9.10 -12.38 24.44
C GLN A 185 -10.57 -12.29 24.01
N VAL A 186 -10.97 -13.13 23.06
CA VAL A 186 -12.32 -13.09 22.50
C VAL A 186 -13.32 -13.66 23.50
N ASN A 187 -14.30 -12.87 23.90
CA ASN A 187 -15.37 -13.29 24.80
C ASN A 187 -16.71 -13.50 24.08
N TYR A 188 -16.89 -12.87 22.91
CA TYR A 188 -18.11 -12.96 22.12
C TYR A 188 -17.85 -12.66 20.64
N LEU A 189 -18.55 -13.39 19.78
CA LEU A 189 -18.68 -13.13 18.35
C LEU A 189 -20.16 -13.22 17.97
N ASN A 190 -20.68 -12.26 17.20
CA ASN A 190 -22.05 -12.34 16.66
C ASN A 190 -22.15 -13.33 15.49
N ARG A 191 -21.03 -13.67 14.84
CA ARG A 191 -20.92 -14.58 13.69
C ARG A 191 -19.78 -15.56 13.93
N LYS A 192 -20.04 -16.86 13.77
CA LYS A 192 -19.03 -17.93 13.95
C LYS A 192 -18.52 -18.50 12.63
N ASP A 193 -19.20 -18.18 11.54
CA ASP A 193 -18.95 -18.58 10.16
C ASP A 193 -18.12 -17.54 9.39
N THR A 194 -17.66 -16.48 10.06
CA THR A 194 -16.91 -15.38 9.47
C THR A 194 -15.46 -15.42 9.94
N GLU A 195 -14.52 -15.50 9.01
CA GLU A 195 -13.11 -15.36 9.33
C GLU A 195 -12.79 -13.91 9.71
N ILE A 196 -11.71 -13.70 10.47
CA ILE A 196 -11.23 -12.38 10.86
C ILE A 196 -9.84 -12.21 10.28
N LEU A 197 -9.70 -11.32 9.29
CA LEU A 197 -8.44 -11.07 8.59
C LEU A 197 -7.82 -12.38 8.07
N MET A 198 -8.62 -13.18 7.35
CA MET A 198 -8.23 -14.47 6.75
C MET A 198 -7.83 -15.54 7.77
N THR A 199 -8.30 -15.43 9.02
CA THR A 199 -8.03 -16.43 10.05
C THR A 199 -9.31 -16.80 10.79
N THR A 200 -9.51 -18.10 11.01
CA THR A 200 -10.55 -18.58 11.91
C THR A 200 -10.24 -18.13 13.33
N VAL A 201 -11.22 -17.48 13.98
CA VAL A 201 -11.13 -17.02 15.37
C VAL A 201 -12.39 -17.45 16.10
N ASN A 202 -12.22 -18.07 17.26
CA ASN A 202 -13.30 -18.56 18.11
C ASN A 202 -13.38 -17.76 19.41
N VAL A 203 -14.48 -17.97 20.14
CA VAL A 203 -14.55 -17.56 21.54
C VAL A 203 -13.45 -18.28 22.31
N ASP A 204 -12.84 -17.59 23.27
CA ASP A 204 -11.68 -18.02 24.06
C ASP A 204 -10.33 -18.03 23.31
N ASP A 205 -10.30 -17.66 22.02
CA ASP A 205 -9.03 -17.40 21.32
C ASP A 205 -8.45 -16.04 21.71
N LYS A 206 -7.12 -15.92 21.57
CA LYS A 206 -6.41 -14.64 21.61
C LYS A 206 -6.02 -14.23 20.20
N LYS A 207 -6.34 -13.00 19.82
CA LYS A 207 -6.01 -12.45 18.49
C LYS A 207 -5.38 -11.08 18.64
N ASP A 208 -4.31 -10.88 17.87
CA ASP A 208 -3.67 -9.58 17.75
C ASP A 208 -4.39 -8.73 16.70
N PHE A 209 -4.68 -7.49 17.06
CA PHE A 209 -5.31 -6.50 16.18
C PHE A 209 -4.41 -5.27 16.07
N SER A 210 -4.06 -4.91 14.83
CA SER A 210 -3.58 -3.55 14.54
C SER A 210 -4.71 -2.58 14.81
N LEU A 211 -4.42 -1.48 15.52
CA LEU A 211 -5.45 -0.45 15.77
C LEU A 211 -5.59 0.52 14.60
N THR A 212 -4.73 0.43 13.57
CA THR A 212 -4.83 1.25 12.37
C THR A 212 -6.04 0.82 11.55
N GLY A 213 -6.97 1.75 11.31
CA GLY A 213 -8.21 1.49 10.58
C GLY A 213 -9.29 0.74 11.38
N LEU A 214 -8.99 0.32 12.61
CA LEU A 214 -9.90 -0.47 13.43
C LEU A 214 -10.92 0.41 14.16
N THR A 215 -12.20 0.04 14.07
CA THR A 215 -13.28 0.70 14.82
C THR A 215 -13.50 -0.01 16.15
N ILE A 216 -13.26 0.70 17.26
CA ILE A 216 -13.35 0.15 18.61
C ILE A 216 -14.10 1.07 19.58
N GLU A 217 -14.88 0.47 20.47
CA GLU A 217 -15.63 1.11 21.56
C GLU A 217 -15.34 0.49 22.91
#